data_AF-A0A3N4JYY5-F1
#
_entry.id   AF-A0A3N4JYY5-F1
#
_cell.length_a   1.000
_cell.length_b   1.000
_cell.length_c   1.000
_cell.angle_alpha   90.00
_cell.angle_beta   90.00
_cell.angle_gamma   90.00
#
_symmetry.space_group_name_H-M   'P 1'
#
loop_
_entity.id
_entity.type
_entity.pdbx_description
1 polymer ?
#
loop_
_entity_poly.entity_id
_entity_poly.type
_entity_poly.pdbx_seq_one_letter_code
_entity_poly.pdbx_strand_id
1 'polypeptide(L)'
;PQKQAFIPPFDVLETPTAYILEGELPGLHDKKQTVIEFTDAQSVLIRGRIDRQDGDEENNESLKASVEGEGEGAVDKVWVAERNVGEFQRGFTLPGSVDVERVEATLEYGVLRIIVPKLAKAGVRRVEI
;
A
#
# COMPACT_ATOMS: atom_id res chain seq x y z
N PRO A 1 -11.28 18.70 -1.34
CA PRO A 1 -11.40 17.77 -2.50
C PRO A 1 -11.58 16.36 -1.95
N GLN A 2 -12.42 15.52 -2.56
CA GLN A 2 -12.62 14.15 -2.10
C GLN A 2 -11.28 13.42 -2.22
N LYS A 3 -10.73 12.92 -1.10
CA LYS A 3 -9.48 12.16 -1.06
C LYS A 3 -9.68 10.92 -1.94
N GLN A 4 -9.20 10.99 -3.18
CA GLN A 4 -9.47 9.98 -4.19
C GLN A 4 -8.60 8.76 -3.89
N ALA A 5 -9.22 7.60 -3.78
CA ALA A 5 -8.47 6.36 -3.67
C ALA A 5 -7.77 6.07 -5.01
N PHE A 6 -6.54 5.57 -4.97
CA PHE A 6 -5.81 5.16 -6.17
C PHE A 6 -5.41 3.68 -6.11
N ILE A 7 -5.07 3.13 -7.28
CA ILE A 7 -4.72 1.72 -7.45
C ILE A 7 -3.24 1.66 -7.85
N PRO A 8 -2.31 1.46 -6.89
CA PRO A 8 -0.90 1.31 -7.21
C PRO A 8 -0.68 0.07 -8.06
N PRO A 9 0.22 0.11 -9.06
CA PRO A 9 0.57 -1.08 -9.85
C PRO A 9 1.35 -2.07 -8.98
N PHE A 10 1.16 -3.36 -9.26
CA PHE A 10 1.81 -4.45 -8.56
C PHE A 10 2.08 -5.60 -9.53
N ASP A 11 3.28 -6.17 -9.42
CA ASP A 11 3.63 -7.46 -9.98
C ASP A 11 3.51 -8.55 -8.92
N VAL A 12 3.07 -9.73 -9.36
CA VAL A 12 2.97 -10.92 -8.50
C VAL A 12 3.61 -12.07 -9.24
N LEU A 13 4.62 -12.67 -8.61
CA LEU A 13 5.33 -13.81 -9.15
C LEU A 13 5.37 -14.98 -8.16
N GLU A 14 5.38 -16.19 -8.71
CA GLU A 14 5.47 -17.43 -7.94
C GLU A 14 6.85 -18.05 -8.13
N THR A 15 7.53 -18.33 -7.02
CA THR A 15 8.73 -19.16 -6.99
C THR A 15 8.36 -20.54 -6.47
N PRO A 16 9.27 -21.54 -6.49
CA PRO A 16 8.99 -22.83 -5.87
C PRO A 16 8.61 -22.75 -4.38
N THR A 17 9.13 -21.75 -3.65
CA THR A 17 9.03 -21.66 -2.18
C THR A 17 8.21 -20.49 -1.67
N ALA A 18 7.89 -19.49 -2.50
CA ALA A 18 7.20 -18.28 -2.06
C ALA A 18 6.38 -17.63 -3.19
N TYR A 19 5.48 -16.74 -2.80
CA TYR A 19 4.93 -15.70 -3.66
C TYR A 19 5.66 -14.39 -3.37
N ILE A 20 5.99 -13.62 -4.39
CA ILE A 20 6.62 -12.31 -4.25
C ILE A 20 5.70 -11.27 -4.87
N LEU A 21 5.31 -10.27 -4.08
CA LEU A 21 4.49 -9.15 -4.51
C LEU A 21 5.35 -7.90 -4.49
N GLU A 22 5.42 -7.19 -5.61
CA GLU A 22 6.19 -5.96 -5.77
C GLU A 22 5.26 -4.85 -6.24
N GLY A 23 5.14 -3.76 -5.48
CA GLY A 23 4.21 -2.68 -5.79
C GLY A 23 4.84 -1.31 -5.70
N GLU A 24 4.52 -0.44 -6.65
CA GLU A 24 5.03 0.93 -6.67
C GLU A 24 4.23 1.81 -5.71
N LEU A 25 4.91 2.30 -4.66
CA LEU A 25 4.39 3.22 -3.65
C LEU A 25 5.34 4.44 -3.46
N PRO A 26 5.60 5.23 -4.52
CA PRO A 26 6.51 6.38 -4.44
C PRO A 26 5.93 7.49 -3.54
N GLY A 27 6.77 8.03 -2.65
CA GLY A 27 6.37 9.07 -1.68
C GLY A 27 5.81 8.53 -0.37
N LEU A 28 5.76 7.21 -0.18
CA LEU A 28 5.49 6.61 1.12
C LEU A 28 6.75 6.67 2.00
N HIS A 29 6.78 7.62 2.95
CA HIS A 29 7.94 7.83 3.82
C HIS A 29 7.79 7.16 5.20
N ASP A 30 6.57 7.06 5.72
CA ASP A 30 6.30 6.35 6.95
C ASP A 30 5.70 4.96 6.64
N LYS A 31 6.48 3.91 6.92
CA LYS A 31 6.05 2.52 6.76
C LYS A 31 4.80 2.18 7.58
N LYS A 32 4.54 2.91 8.67
CA LYS A 32 3.34 2.72 9.51
C LYS A 32 2.04 3.09 8.80
N GLN A 33 2.12 3.85 7.72
CA GLN A 33 0.97 4.18 6.88
C GLN A 33 0.55 3.04 5.95
N THR A 34 1.30 1.93 5.93
CA THR A 34 0.96 0.73 5.16
C THR A 34 0.62 -0.43 6.08
N VAL A 35 -0.51 -1.08 5.80
CA VAL A 35 -1.00 -2.26 6.50
C VAL A 35 -1.05 -3.41 5.50
N ILE A 36 -0.43 -4.53 5.86
CA ILE A 36 -0.49 -5.80 5.14
C ILE A 36 -1.22 -6.79 6.03
N GLU A 37 -2.35 -7.30 5.56
CA GLU A 37 -3.24 -8.18 6.32
C GLU A 37 -3.55 -9.44 5.51
N PHE A 38 -3.49 -10.60 6.16
CA PHE A 38 -3.95 -11.85 5.58
C PHE A 38 -5.35 -12.15 6.10
N THR A 39 -6.34 -12.13 5.20
CA THR A 39 -7.75 -12.32 5.58
C THR A 39 -8.12 -13.81 5.69
N ASP A 40 -7.33 -14.67 5.06
CA ASP A 40 -7.42 -16.12 5.12
C ASP A 40 -6.06 -16.76 4.75
N ALA A 41 -6.04 -18.06 4.49
CA ALA A 41 -4.81 -18.80 4.19
C ALA A 41 -4.15 -18.44 2.84
N GLN A 42 -4.83 -17.70 1.96
CA GLN A 42 -4.41 -17.42 0.59
C GLN A 42 -4.59 -15.94 0.18
N SER A 43 -5.41 -15.19 0.89
CA SER A 43 -5.75 -13.80 0.54
C SER A 43 -4.93 -12.80 1.35
N VAL A 44 -4.29 -11.86 0.64
CA VAL A 44 -3.54 -10.74 1.21
C VAL A 44 -4.16 -9.41 0.78
N LEU A 45 -4.31 -8.50 1.74
CA LEU A 45 -4.83 -7.16 1.58
C LEU A 45 -3.75 -6.16 1.98
N ILE A 46 -3.42 -5.25 1.06
CA ILE A 46 -2.42 -4.20 1.23
C ILE A 46 -3.14 -2.86 1.17
N ARG A 47 -3.06 -2.08 2.25
CA ARG A 47 -3.73 -0.79 2.38
C ARG A 47 -2.77 0.27 2.85
N GLY A 48 -3.04 1.51 2.50
CA GLY A 48 -2.32 2.63 3.07
C GLY A 48 -2.71 3.96 2.50
N ARG A 49 -1.86 4.95 2.74
CA ARG A 49 -2.07 6.32 2.30
C ARG A 49 -0.75 6.97 1.91
N ILE A 50 -0.75 7.69 0.80
CA ILE A 50 0.37 8.54 0.36
C ILE A 50 -0.15 9.96 0.27
N ASP A 51 0.30 10.85 1.15
CA ASP A 51 -0.08 12.26 1.10
C ASP A 51 0.94 13.07 0.29
N ARG A 52 0.51 14.23 -0.21
CA ARG A 52 1.47 15.18 -0.77
C ARG A 52 2.19 15.85 0.38
N GLN A 53 3.51 15.95 0.28
CA GLN A 53 4.28 16.91 1.07
C GLN A 53 4.07 18.31 0.48
N ASP A 54 2.81 18.74 0.41
CA ASP A 54 2.49 20.15 0.23
C ASP A 54 2.35 20.65 1.67
N GLY A 55 3.04 21.75 2.04
CA GLY A 55 3.22 22.19 3.42
C GLY A 55 1.96 22.03 4.29
N ASP A 56 2.11 21.31 5.41
CA ASP A 56 1.18 21.17 6.52
C ASP A 56 -0.33 21.21 6.18
N GLU A 57 -0.91 20.02 5.95
CA GLU A 57 -2.34 19.82 5.71
C GLU A 57 -3.29 20.23 6.86
N GLU A 58 -2.80 20.79 7.98
CA GLU A 58 -3.71 21.40 8.98
C GLU A 58 -4.39 22.68 8.47
N ASN A 59 -3.90 23.30 7.39
CA ASN A 59 -4.45 24.56 6.87
C ASN A 59 -5.35 24.42 5.61
N ASN A 60 -5.63 23.19 5.17
CA ASN A 60 -6.33 22.90 3.91
C ASN A 60 -7.88 22.88 4.05
N GLU A 61 -8.45 23.73 4.90
CA GLU A 61 -9.83 24.21 4.72
C GLU A 61 -9.88 25.48 3.84
N SER A 62 -8.72 26.09 3.55
CA SER A 62 -8.61 27.34 2.79
C SER A 62 -8.56 27.19 1.26
N LEU A 63 -8.41 25.97 0.70
CA LEU A 63 -8.52 25.73 -0.75
C LEU A 63 -9.98 25.73 -1.27
N LYS A 64 -10.97 26.02 -0.41
CA LYS A 64 -12.36 26.25 -0.83
C LYS A 64 -12.79 27.72 -0.83
N ALA A 65 -11.96 28.66 -0.37
CA ALA A 65 -12.38 30.06 -0.24
C ALA A 65 -11.23 31.01 -0.58
N SER A 66 -10.94 31.17 -1.87
CA SER A 66 -10.18 32.32 -2.38
C SER A 66 -10.51 32.55 -3.85
N VAL A 67 -11.81 32.63 -4.12
CA VAL A 67 -12.31 33.69 -4.98
C VAL A 67 -12.62 34.83 -4.02
N GLU A 68 -11.85 35.92 -4.12
CA GLU A 68 -12.00 37.20 -3.41
C GLU A 68 -11.49 37.26 -1.96
N GLY A 69 -10.28 37.79 -1.77
CA GLY A 69 -9.79 38.27 -0.47
C GLY A 69 -8.28 38.29 -0.34
N GLU A 70 -7.68 39.47 -0.47
CA GLU A 70 -6.26 39.74 -0.20
C GLU A 70 -5.99 39.62 1.31
N GLY A 71 -5.17 38.63 1.74
CA GLY A 71 -4.77 38.43 3.13
C GLY A 71 -3.66 37.38 3.25
N GLU A 72 -2.63 37.69 4.04
CA GLU A 72 -1.30 37.07 4.05
C GLU A 72 -1.27 35.67 4.66
N GLY A 73 -0.96 34.69 3.80
CA GLY A 73 -0.52 33.34 4.14
C GLY A 73 -0.18 32.66 2.83
N ALA A 74 1.11 32.61 2.48
CA ALA A 74 1.55 32.09 1.19
C ALA A 74 1.26 30.59 1.11
N VAL A 75 0.07 30.23 0.62
CA VAL A 75 -0.28 28.87 0.24
C VAL A 75 0.35 28.58 -1.12
N ASP A 76 1.05 27.44 -1.23
CA ASP A 76 1.69 27.05 -2.48
C ASP A 76 0.65 26.88 -3.59
N LYS A 77 0.86 27.58 -4.71
CA LYS A 77 0.00 27.48 -5.89
C LYS A 77 0.41 26.27 -6.72
N VAL A 78 -0.41 25.22 -6.68
CA VAL A 78 -0.25 24.04 -7.54
C VAL A 78 -0.66 24.37 -8.98
N TRP A 79 0.29 24.34 -9.92
CA TRP A 79 0.03 24.57 -11.34
C TRP A 79 -0.45 23.32 -12.07
N VAL A 80 0.12 22.16 -11.74
CA VAL A 80 -0.19 20.86 -12.34
C VAL A 80 -0.05 19.78 -11.27
N ALA A 81 -0.93 18.78 -11.29
CA ALA A 81 -0.94 17.72 -10.29
C ALA A 81 -1.25 16.35 -10.91
N GLU A 82 -0.21 15.64 -11.34
CA GLU A 82 -0.33 14.34 -12.05
C GLU A 82 -0.10 13.13 -11.14
N ARG A 83 0.55 13.32 -10.00
CA ARG A 83 0.87 12.24 -9.06
C ARG A 83 -0.41 11.66 -8.44
N ASN A 84 -0.52 10.34 -8.50
CA ASN A 84 -1.51 9.58 -7.72
C ASN A 84 -1.13 9.61 -6.24
N VAL A 85 -2.02 10.16 -5.42
CA VAL A 85 -1.88 10.31 -3.97
C VAL A 85 -3.26 10.09 -3.33
N GLY A 86 -3.29 9.83 -2.03
CA GLY A 86 -4.49 9.50 -1.29
C GLY A 86 -4.42 8.09 -0.71
N GLU A 87 -5.60 7.53 -0.40
CA GLU A 87 -5.72 6.17 0.10
C GLU A 87 -5.53 5.16 -1.03
N PHE A 88 -5.01 3.98 -0.71
CA PHE A 88 -4.93 2.88 -1.65
C PHE A 88 -5.29 1.56 -1.00
N GLN A 89 -5.77 0.64 -1.83
CA GLN A 89 -6.03 -0.74 -1.44
C GLN A 89 -5.76 -1.68 -2.62
N ARG A 90 -5.02 -2.76 -2.36
CA ARG A 90 -4.79 -3.86 -3.29
C ARG A 90 -5.02 -5.18 -2.57
N GLY A 91 -5.81 -6.06 -3.18
CA GLY A 91 -6.06 -7.41 -2.70
C GLY A 91 -5.55 -8.43 -3.71
N PHE A 92 -4.96 -9.52 -3.23
CA PHE A 92 -4.51 -10.64 -4.05
C PHE A 92 -4.92 -11.96 -3.41
N THR A 93 -5.42 -12.89 -4.22
CA THR A 93 -5.65 -14.28 -3.82
C THR A 93 -4.56 -15.15 -4.42
N LEU A 94 -3.79 -15.81 -3.57
CA LEU A 94 -2.64 -16.62 -3.94
C LEU A 94 -3.06 -18.06 -4.25
N PRO A 95 -2.44 -18.73 -5.24
CA PRO A 95 -2.82 -20.09 -5.64
C PRO A 95 -2.75 -21.16 -4.53
N GLY A 96 -1.90 -20.97 -3.52
CA GLY A 96 -1.65 -21.94 -2.45
C GLY A 96 -1.59 -21.28 -1.08
N SER A 97 -1.77 -22.09 -0.03
CA SER A 97 -1.70 -21.60 1.34
C SER A 97 -0.31 -21.08 1.70
N VAL A 98 -0.26 -20.06 2.56
CA VAL A 98 0.98 -19.37 2.93
C VAL A 98 1.31 -19.48 4.41
N ASP A 99 2.59 -19.34 4.72
CA ASP A 99 3.11 -19.28 6.09
C ASP A 99 3.17 -17.81 6.54
N VAL A 100 2.07 -17.34 7.14
CA VAL A 100 1.88 -15.93 7.52
C VAL A 100 2.91 -15.48 8.56
N GLU A 101 3.37 -16.39 9.43
CA GLU A 101 4.34 -16.07 10.50
C GLU A 101 5.73 -15.70 9.96
N ARG A 102 6.03 -16.07 8.71
CA ARG A 102 7.33 -15.85 8.06
C ARG A 102 7.27 -14.84 6.92
N VAL A 103 6.20 -14.06 6.84
CA VAL A 103 6.09 -12.99 5.83
C VAL A 103 7.09 -11.89 6.14
N GLU A 104 7.79 -11.44 5.09
CA GLU A 104 8.74 -10.34 5.17
C GLU A 104 8.33 -9.25 4.19
N ALA A 105 8.50 -7.99 4.60
CA ALA A 105 8.21 -6.83 3.76
C ALA A 105 9.32 -5.79 3.84
N THR A 106 9.77 -5.30 2.69
CA THR A 106 10.70 -4.18 2.57
C THR A 106 10.10 -3.08 1.69
N LEU A 107 10.45 -1.84 1.97
CA LEU A 107 10.09 -0.68 1.16
C LEU A 107 11.37 0.08 0.88
N GLU A 108 11.81 0.05 -0.37
CA GLU A 108 13.06 0.63 -0.83
C GLU A 108 12.83 1.34 -2.16
N TYR A 109 13.36 2.55 -2.32
CA TYR A 109 13.25 3.34 -3.56
C TYR A 109 11.82 3.51 -4.09
N GLY A 110 10.83 3.53 -3.20
CA GLY A 110 9.41 3.65 -3.57
C GLY A 110 8.76 2.35 -4.04
N VAL A 111 9.41 1.19 -3.86
CA VAL A 111 8.85 -0.13 -4.19
C VAL A 111 8.67 -0.95 -2.91
N LEU A 112 7.42 -1.34 -2.63
CA LEU A 112 7.08 -2.30 -1.58
C LEU A 112 7.27 -3.71 -2.11
N ARG A 113 8.15 -4.46 -1.48
CA ARG A 113 8.41 -5.86 -1.79
C ARG A 113 7.97 -6.74 -0.63
N ILE A 114 7.08 -7.68 -0.88
CA ILE A 114 6.54 -8.62 0.12
C ILE A 114 6.91 -10.04 -0.31
N ILE A 115 7.66 -10.74 0.53
CA ILE A 115 7.93 -12.17 0.39
C ILE A 115 6.91 -12.91 1.25
N VAL A 116 6.12 -13.76 0.61
CA VAL A 116 5.08 -14.57 1.23
C VAL A 116 5.44 -16.06 1.07
N PRO A 117 6.09 -16.69 2.06
CA PRO A 117 6.50 -18.09 1.96
C PRO A 117 5.28 -19.01 1.82
N LYS A 118 5.41 -20.04 0.98
CA LYS A 118 4.38 -21.07 0.86
C LYS A 118 4.37 -21.93 2.12
N LEU A 119 3.18 -22.28 2.58
CA LEU A 119 3.05 -23.24 3.67
C LEU A 119 3.58 -24.60 3.21
N ALA A 120 4.50 -25.18 3.97
CA ALA A 120 5.02 -26.51 3.67
C ALA A 120 3.85 -27.49 3.57
N LYS A 121 3.79 -28.28 2.49
CA LYS A 121 2.79 -29.35 2.38
C LYS A 121 2.95 -30.26 3.59
N ALA A 122 1.91 -30.36 4.41
CA ALA A 122 1.89 -31.30 5.51
C ALA A 122 2.20 -32.70 4.94
N GLY A 123 3.24 -33.34 5.45
CA GLY A 123 3.55 -34.72 5.08
C GLY A 123 2.32 -35.60 5.28
N VAL A 124 2.21 -36.66 4.47
CA VAL A 124 1.12 -37.64 4.59
C VAL A 124 1.08 -38.16 6.02
N ARG A 125 0.05 -37.80 6.79
CA ARG A 125 -0.20 -38.39 8.11
C ARG A 125 -1.05 -39.63 7.92
N ARG A 126 -0.47 -40.80 8.19
CA ARG A 126 -1.23 -42.04 8.34
C ARG A 126 -1.86 -42.03 9.74
N VAL A 127 -3.18 -42.12 9.80
CA VAL A 127 -3.92 -42.32 11.05
C VAL A 127 -4.30 -43.79 11.10
N GLU A 128 -3.87 -44.49 12.14
CA GLU A 128 -4.31 -45.86 12.43
C GLU A 128 -5.52 -45.81 13.36
N ILE A 129 -6.45 -46.74 13.16
CA ILE A 129 -7.66 -46.93 13.98
C ILE A 129 -7.32 -47.86 15.14
#